data_AF-A0A925EQY6-F1
#
_entry.id   AF-A0A925EQY6-F1
#
_cell.length_a   1.000
_cell.length_b   1.000
_cell.length_c   1.000
_cell.angle_alpha   90.00
_cell.angle_beta   90.00
_cell.angle_gamma   90.00
#
_symmetry.space_group_name_H-M   'P 1'
#
loop_
_entity.id
_entity.type
_entity.pdbx_description
1 polymer ?
#
loop_
_entity_poly.entity_id
_entity_poly.type
_entity_poly.pdbx_seq_one_letter_code
_entity_poly.pdbx_strand_id
1 'polypeptide(L)'
;MAVSAFWAIRFREEGSTRNRIEFLELVLKSIPASTVRRKLIEILQLPEQASNQSGFDLFLENSMLSSENIVAFALWLAVGSLENYENAIWQASSGMNDCATICAIVGSIVTLKAGIEAIPIEWLTSCEDLPDWPFLDEYQLRESTTILYRPVGPRELNLIVQSDYRAFPPRLPEQPIFYPVTNEEYATQIARDWNIPASGVGYVTRFAVRSLFLSRYSVRIVGNSLCKEYWIPAKNLIEFNDNIVGKIEVIGEYR
;
A
#
# COMPACT_ATOMS: atom_id res chain seq x y z
N MET A 1 22.97 3.41 -8.72
CA MET A 1 21.54 3.08 -8.87
C MET A 1 20.78 4.21 -9.55
N ALA A 2 20.50 5.35 -8.90
CA ALA A 2 19.72 6.45 -9.50
C ALA A 2 20.28 6.95 -10.86
N VAL A 3 21.59 7.15 -10.94
CA VAL A 3 22.26 7.53 -12.20
C VAL A 3 22.08 6.46 -13.29
N SER A 4 22.14 5.18 -12.93
CA SER A 4 21.92 4.06 -13.86
C SER A 4 20.47 4.01 -14.32
N ALA A 5 19.51 4.24 -13.42
CA ALA A 5 18.10 4.36 -13.75
C ALA A 5 17.84 5.51 -14.75
N PHE A 6 18.46 6.67 -14.54
CA PHE A 6 18.39 7.79 -15.48
C PHE A 6 18.87 7.41 -16.89
N TRP A 7 20.05 6.79 -17.01
CA TRP A 7 20.58 6.37 -18.32
C TRP A 7 19.74 5.27 -18.97
N ALA A 8 19.19 4.34 -18.19
CA ALA A 8 18.29 3.30 -18.68
C ALA A 8 17.03 3.89 -19.33
N ILE A 9 16.37 4.85 -18.67
CA ILE A 9 15.21 5.57 -19.23
C ILE A 9 15.62 6.32 -20.50
N ARG A 10 16.72 7.08 -20.43
CA ARG A 10 17.19 7.89 -21.56
C ARG A 10 17.46 7.04 -22.80
N PHE A 11 18.08 5.87 -22.65
CA PHE A 11 18.33 4.95 -23.78
C PHE A 11 17.06 4.29 -24.30
N ARG A 12 16.03 4.10 -23.45
CA ARG A 12 14.71 3.69 -23.92
C ARG A 12 14.08 4.76 -24.81
N GLU A 13 14.08 6.02 -24.35
CA GLU A 13 13.52 7.15 -25.10
C GLU A 13 14.24 7.40 -26.43
N GLU A 14 15.58 7.26 -26.44
CA GLU A 14 16.40 7.41 -27.63
C GLU A 14 16.33 6.18 -28.58
N GLY A 15 15.72 5.07 -28.14
CA GLY A 15 15.72 3.81 -28.89
C GLY A 15 17.13 3.24 -29.12
N SER A 16 18.09 3.58 -28.26
CA SER A 16 19.50 3.26 -28.43
C SER A 16 19.95 2.16 -27.46
N THR A 17 21.00 1.44 -27.86
CA THR A 17 21.69 0.45 -27.02
C THR A 17 23.13 0.85 -26.80
N ARG A 18 23.67 0.47 -25.65
CA ARG A 18 25.08 0.64 -25.28
C ARG A 18 25.58 -0.69 -24.74
N ASN A 19 26.84 -1.01 -25.04
CA ASN A 19 27.46 -2.16 -24.42
C ASN A 19 27.70 -1.90 -22.93
N ARG A 20 28.13 -2.95 -22.23
CA ARG A 20 28.28 -2.91 -20.78
C ARG A 20 29.27 -1.85 -20.30
N ILE A 21 30.37 -1.70 -21.02
CA ILE A 21 31.45 -0.77 -20.66
C ILE A 21 30.99 0.67 -20.88
N GLU A 22 30.48 0.99 -22.06
CA GLU A 22 30.01 2.34 -22.43
C GLU A 22 28.98 2.89 -21.43
N PHE A 23 28.02 2.04 -21.02
CA PHE A 23 27.01 2.44 -20.05
C PHE A 23 27.64 2.74 -18.68
N LEU A 24 28.50 1.86 -18.18
CA LEU A 24 29.14 2.03 -16.86
C LEU A 24 30.11 3.23 -16.85
N GLU A 25 30.75 3.55 -17.96
CA GLU A 25 31.55 4.77 -18.10
C GLU A 25 30.71 6.04 -17.97
N LEU A 26 29.49 6.06 -18.52
CA LEU A 26 28.56 7.18 -18.37
C LEU A 26 28.09 7.33 -16.92
N VAL A 27 27.83 6.20 -16.25
CA VAL A 27 27.54 6.19 -14.81
C VAL A 27 28.72 6.75 -14.02
N LEU A 28 29.94 6.31 -14.32
CA LEU A 28 31.16 6.82 -13.69
C LEU A 28 31.30 8.33 -13.89
N LYS A 29 31.11 8.85 -15.10
CA LYS A 29 31.22 10.31 -15.35
C LYS A 29 30.23 11.14 -14.51
N SER A 30 29.15 10.52 -14.05
CA SER A 30 28.03 11.20 -13.39
C SER A 30 28.01 11.06 -11.86
N ILE A 31 28.93 10.28 -11.26
CA ILE A 31 28.99 10.08 -9.80
C ILE A 31 30.26 10.67 -9.17
N PRO A 32 30.19 11.26 -7.96
CA PRO A 32 31.36 11.78 -7.26
C PRO A 32 32.31 10.66 -6.79
N ALA A 33 33.50 11.06 -6.35
CA ALA A 33 34.46 10.15 -5.73
C ALA A 33 33.83 9.42 -4.52
N SER A 34 33.84 8.09 -4.55
CA SER A 34 33.18 7.23 -3.56
C SER A 34 33.70 5.80 -3.63
N THR A 35 33.38 4.97 -2.64
CA THR A 35 33.68 3.52 -2.68
C THR A 35 33.02 2.83 -3.85
N VAL A 36 31.74 3.12 -4.12
CA VAL A 36 31.02 2.60 -5.30
C VAL A 36 31.72 2.99 -6.60
N ARG A 37 32.17 4.24 -6.74
CA ARG A 37 32.94 4.67 -7.92
C ARG A 37 34.22 3.85 -8.09
N ARG A 38 34.97 3.62 -7.01
CA ARG A 38 36.19 2.78 -7.06
C ARG A 38 35.87 1.35 -7.50
N LYS A 39 34.79 0.77 -6.99
CA LYS A 39 34.33 -0.59 -7.36
C LYS A 39 33.89 -0.68 -8.82
N LEU A 40 33.25 0.36 -9.34
CA LEU A 40 32.93 0.44 -10.77
C LEU A 40 34.18 0.61 -11.65
N ILE A 41 35.24 1.28 -11.18
CA ILE A 41 36.51 1.32 -11.90
C ILE A 41 37.17 -0.07 -11.93
N GLU A 42 37.10 -0.80 -10.82
CA GLU A 42 37.62 -2.16 -10.67
C GLU A 42 36.89 -3.15 -11.59
N ILE A 43 35.55 -3.11 -11.64
CA ILE A 43 34.77 -4.01 -12.52
C ILE A 43 35.00 -3.73 -14.01
N LEU A 44 35.27 -2.46 -14.37
CA LEU A 44 35.59 -2.07 -15.75
C LEU A 44 36.97 -2.54 -16.23
N GLN A 45 37.81 -3.07 -15.33
CA GLN A 45 39.04 -3.76 -15.74
C GLN A 45 38.77 -5.15 -16.32
N LEU A 46 37.57 -5.70 -16.12
CA LEU A 46 37.17 -6.96 -16.74
C LEU A 46 37.00 -6.77 -18.26
N PRO A 47 37.39 -7.75 -19.08
CA PRO A 47 37.14 -7.73 -20.52
C PRO A 47 35.66 -7.53 -20.85
N GLU A 48 35.36 -6.94 -22.00
CA GLU A 48 33.97 -6.74 -22.45
C GLU A 48 33.19 -8.07 -22.53
N GLN A 49 33.85 -9.15 -22.96
CA GLN A 49 33.26 -10.48 -23.03
C GLN A 49 33.32 -11.25 -21.69
N ALA A 50 33.68 -10.61 -20.58
CA ALA A 50 33.74 -11.28 -19.29
C ALA A 50 32.35 -11.78 -18.87
N SER A 51 32.34 -13.00 -18.34
CA SER A 51 31.12 -13.62 -17.85
C SER A 51 30.62 -12.92 -16.59
N ASN A 52 29.36 -13.16 -16.23
CA ASN A 52 28.84 -12.67 -14.97
C ASN A 52 29.54 -13.33 -13.76
N GLN A 53 30.04 -14.56 -13.93
CA GLN A 53 30.85 -15.24 -12.92
C GLN A 53 32.12 -14.44 -12.59
N SER A 54 32.81 -13.89 -13.59
CA SER A 54 33.99 -13.06 -13.34
C SER A 54 33.69 -11.83 -12.47
N GLY A 55 32.52 -11.21 -12.64
CA GLY A 55 32.08 -10.12 -11.76
C GLY A 55 31.73 -10.59 -10.35
N PHE A 56 31.15 -11.80 -10.23
CA PHE A 56 30.84 -12.43 -8.96
C PHE A 56 32.11 -12.77 -8.18
N ASP A 57 33.08 -13.42 -8.81
CA ASP A 57 34.34 -13.84 -8.20
C ASP A 57 35.13 -12.63 -7.66
N LEU A 58 35.05 -11.50 -8.39
CA LEU A 58 35.71 -10.25 -8.06
C LEU A 58 35.11 -9.56 -6.83
N PHE A 59 33.78 -9.57 -6.67
CA PHE A 59 33.11 -8.77 -5.63
C PHE A 59 32.42 -9.56 -4.53
N LEU A 60 32.02 -10.80 -4.76
CA LEU A 60 31.14 -11.53 -3.84
C LEU A 60 31.74 -12.85 -3.35
N GLU A 61 32.60 -13.51 -4.12
CA GLU A 61 33.20 -14.78 -3.68
C GLU A 61 34.32 -14.58 -2.63
N ASN A 62 35.25 -13.64 -2.90
CA ASN A 62 36.49 -13.50 -2.12
C ASN A 62 36.56 -12.23 -1.26
N SER A 63 35.42 -11.53 -1.09
CA SER A 63 35.38 -10.24 -0.42
C SER A 63 34.33 -10.21 0.70
N MET A 64 34.51 -9.34 1.70
CA MET A 64 33.44 -9.08 2.66
C MET A 64 32.23 -8.52 1.91
N LEU A 65 31.09 -9.19 2.06
CA LEU A 65 29.78 -8.80 1.55
C LEU A 65 29.47 -7.37 2.03
N SER A 66 29.62 -6.39 1.14
CA SER A 66 29.40 -4.97 1.42
C SER A 66 28.38 -4.41 0.45
N SER A 67 27.63 -3.40 0.88
CA SER A 67 26.62 -2.75 0.04
C SER A 67 27.24 -2.20 -1.25
N GLU A 68 28.48 -1.73 -1.22
CA GLU A 68 29.17 -1.22 -2.40
C GLU A 68 29.56 -2.30 -3.41
N ASN A 69 29.95 -3.49 -2.92
CA ASN A 69 30.21 -4.65 -3.78
C ASN A 69 28.91 -5.15 -4.42
N ILE A 70 27.82 -5.25 -3.65
CA ILE A 70 26.50 -5.64 -4.14
C ILE A 70 26.03 -4.67 -5.22
N VAL A 71 26.14 -3.35 -4.98
CA VAL A 71 25.74 -2.34 -5.96
C VAL A 71 26.59 -2.43 -7.23
N ALA A 72 27.92 -2.54 -7.12
CA ALA A 72 28.78 -2.63 -8.30
C ALA A 72 28.47 -3.88 -9.14
N PHE A 73 28.30 -5.04 -8.50
CA PHE A 73 27.95 -6.29 -9.16
C PHE A 73 26.54 -6.25 -9.78
N ALA A 74 25.53 -5.75 -9.05
CA ALA A 74 24.17 -5.61 -9.56
C ALA A 74 24.11 -4.69 -10.79
N LEU A 75 24.89 -3.60 -10.81
CA LEU A 75 24.98 -2.74 -12.00
C LEU A 75 25.59 -3.47 -13.20
N TRP A 76 26.60 -4.30 -12.99
CA TRP A 76 27.20 -5.11 -14.06
C TRP A 76 26.22 -6.12 -14.65
N LEU A 77 25.46 -6.80 -13.80
CA LEU A 77 24.40 -7.72 -14.23
C LEU A 77 23.32 -6.98 -15.02
N ALA A 78 22.76 -5.90 -14.44
CA ALA A 78 21.68 -5.15 -15.05
C ALA A 78 22.05 -4.65 -16.45
N VAL A 79 23.22 -4.02 -16.57
CA VAL A 79 23.69 -3.46 -17.83
C VAL A 79 23.97 -4.57 -18.86
N GLY A 80 24.40 -5.75 -18.42
CA GLY A 80 24.59 -6.91 -19.30
C GLY A 80 23.32 -7.53 -19.86
N SER A 81 22.12 -7.14 -19.41
CA SER A 81 20.84 -7.73 -19.83
C SER A 81 19.70 -6.70 -19.88
N LEU A 82 20.02 -5.45 -20.26
CA LEU A 82 19.07 -4.33 -20.24
C LEU A 82 17.80 -4.51 -21.08
N GLU A 83 17.80 -5.43 -22.04
CA GLU A 83 16.68 -5.66 -22.96
C GLU A 83 15.92 -6.96 -22.66
N ASN A 84 16.39 -7.76 -21.70
CA ASN A 84 15.77 -9.03 -21.35
C ASN A 84 15.63 -9.14 -19.83
N TYR A 85 14.46 -8.75 -19.33
CA TYR A 85 14.13 -8.75 -17.90
C TYR A 85 14.26 -10.14 -17.29
N GLU A 86 13.68 -11.16 -17.94
CA GLU A 86 13.71 -12.53 -17.44
C GLU A 86 15.15 -13.05 -17.29
N ASN A 87 15.98 -12.90 -18.33
CA ASN A 87 17.37 -13.31 -18.28
C ASN A 87 18.15 -12.54 -17.20
N ALA A 88 17.90 -11.23 -17.06
CA ALA A 88 18.57 -10.42 -16.05
C ALA A 88 18.24 -10.88 -14.62
N ILE A 89 16.98 -11.18 -14.33
CA ILE A 89 16.54 -11.66 -13.02
C ILE A 89 17.08 -13.08 -12.75
N TRP A 90 17.07 -13.99 -13.73
CA TRP A 90 17.67 -15.31 -13.53
C TRP A 90 19.17 -15.22 -13.19
N GLN A 91 19.91 -14.38 -13.91
CA GLN A 91 21.33 -14.12 -13.63
C GLN A 91 21.55 -13.50 -12.24
N ALA A 92 20.71 -12.55 -11.84
CA ALA A 92 20.74 -11.94 -10.52
C ALA A 92 20.43 -12.95 -9.41
N SER A 93 19.47 -13.84 -9.65
CA SER A 93 19.01 -14.81 -8.66
C SER A 93 20.05 -15.89 -8.35
N SER A 94 20.94 -16.17 -9.31
CA SER A 94 22.06 -17.09 -9.14
C SER A 94 23.16 -16.56 -8.22
N GLY A 95 23.09 -15.28 -7.82
CA GLY A 95 24.14 -14.57 -7.09
C GLY A 95 24.36 -14.92 -5.61
N MET A 96 23.60 -15.84 -5.01
CA MET A 96 23.69 -16.32 -3.60
C MET A 96 23.77 -15.24 -2.47
N ASN A 97 23.34 -15.61 -1.26
CA ASN A 97 23.24 -14.81 -0.02
C ASN A 97 22.41 -13.51 -0.04
N ASP A 98 22.47 -12.67 -1.09
CA ASP A 98 21.74 -11.38 -1.22
C ASP A 98 20.91 -11.29 -2.52
N CYS A 99 20.45 -12.44 -3.02
CA CYS A 99 19.63 -12.56 -4.22
C CYS A 99 18.48 -11.54 -4.28
N ALA A 100 17.74 -11.35 -3.18
CA ALA A 100 16.63 -10.40 -3.14
C ALA A 100 17.07 -8.95 -3.45
N THR A 101 18.17 -8.49 -2.83
CA THR A 101 18.70 -7.14 -3.03
C THR A 101 19.25 -6.97 -4.45
N ILE A 102 19.99 -7.96 -4.96
CA ILE A 102 20.55 -7.91 -6.32
C ILE A 102 19.42 -7.90 -7.35
N CYS A 103 18.44 -8.79 -7.22
CA CYS A 103 17.26 -8.84 -8.09
C CYS A 103 16.46 -7.54 -8.05
N ALA A 104 16.28 -6.92 -6.88
CA ALA A 104 15.58 -5.64 -6.77
C ALA A 104 16.30 -4.52 -7.55
N ILE A 105 17.62 -4.42 -7.43
CA ILE A 105 18.42 -3.41 -8.15
C ILE A 105 18.41 -3.69 -9.66
N VAL A 106 18.67 -4.95 -10.04
CA VAL A 106 18.73 -5.38 -11.45
C VAL A 106 17.38 -5.18 -12.13
N GLY A 107 16.32 -5.71 -11.55
CA GLY A 107 14.97 -5.59 -12.07
C GLY A 107 14.54 -4.15 -12.24
N SER A 108 14.81 -3.29 -11.24
CA SER A 108 14.48 -1.87 -11.32
C SER A 108 15.13 -1.18 -12.51
N ILE A 109 16.41 -1.43 -12.78
CA ILE A 109 17.14 -0.78 -13.88
C ILE A 109 16.70 -1.35 -15.23
N VAL A 110 16.57 -2.68 -15.32
CA VAL A 110 16.21 -3.36 -16.57
C VAL A 110 14.79 -3.02 -16.99
N THR A 111 13.82 -3.00 -16.08
CA THR A 111 12.43 -2.57 -16.38
C THR A 111 12.38 -1.14 -16.92
N LEU A 112 13.24 -0.24 -16.45
CA LEU A 112 13.27 1.12 -16.95
C LEU A 112 13.77 1.23 -18.41
N LYS A 113 14.61 0.28 -18.86
CA LYS A 113 15.07 0.21 -20.26
C LYS A 113 14.17 -0.67 -21.14
N ALA A 114 13.85 -1.88 -20.70
CA ALA A 114 13.06 -2.86 -21.45
C ALA A 114 11.55 -2.57 -21.42
N GLY A 115 11.08 -1.84 -20.41
CA GLY A 115 9.67 -1.58 -20.17
C GLY A 115 9.01 -2.58 -19.21
N ILE A 116 7.84 -2.20 -18.70
CA ILE A 116 7.04 -3.05 -17.79
C ILE A 116 6.46 -4.26 -18.52
N GLU A 117 6.21 -4.10 -19.82
CA GLU A 117 5.79 -5.12 -20.77
C GLU A 117 6.80 -6.26 -20.93
N ALA A 118 8.06 -6.06 -20.54
CA ALA A 118 9.10 -7.09 -20.59
C ALA A 118 9.06 -8.04 -19.39
N ILE A 119 8.28 -7.73 -18.35
CA ILE A 119 8.14 -8.58 -17.16
C ILE A 119 7.16 -9.72 -17.48
N PRO A 120 7.54 -11.00 -17.28
CA PRO A 120 6.63 -12.13 -17.46
C PRO A 120 5.36 -11.97 -16.61
N ILE A 121 4.20 -12.15 -17.23
CA ILE A 121 2.91 -11.95 -16.55
C ILE A 121 2.73 -12.94 -15.40
N GLU A 122 3.25 -14.16 -15.54
CA GLU A 122 3.22 -15.21 -14.54
C GLU A 122 3.95 -14.78 -13.26
N TRP A 123 5.04 -14.02 -13.40
CA TRP A 123 5.81 -13.50 -12.28
C TRP A 123 5.07 -12.38 -11.56
N LEU A 124 4.43 -11.46 -12.31
CA LEU A 124 3.58 -10.42 -11.73
C LEU A 124 2.42 -11.01 -10.93
N THR A 125 1.77 -12.05 -11.47
CA THR A 125 0.64 -12.72 -10.79
C THR A 125 1.07 -13.61 -9.61
N SER A 126 2.37 -13.88 -9.47
CA SER A 126 2.93 -14.66 -8.36
C SER A 126 3.42 -13.78 -7.21
N CYS A 127 3.43 -12.45 -7.36
CA CYS A 127 3.75 -11.52 -6.28
C CYS A 127 2.63 -11.48 -5.24
N GLU A 128 2.99 -11.33 -3.96
CA GLU A 128 2.02 -11.03 -2.91
C GLU A 128 1.32 -9.70 -3.22
N ASP A 129 0.01 -9.62 -2.92
CA ASP A 129 -0.76 -8.39 -3.07
C ASP A 129 -0.14 -7.25 -2.24
N LEU A 130 -0.02 -6.06 -2.83
CA LEU A 130 0.40 -4.89 -2.10
C LEU A 130 -0.65 -4.53 -1.04
N PRO A 131 -0.24 -4.16 0.19
CA PRO A 131 -1.20 -3.74 1.20
C PRO A 131 -1.86 -2.41 0.81
N ASP A 132 -3.13 -2.23 1.16
CA ASP A 132 -3.87 -0.98 0.88
C ASP A 132 -3.54 0.17 1.84
N TRP A 133 -2.95 -0.12 3.00
CA TRP A 133 -2.76 0.86 4.08
C TRP A 133 -1.64 1.91 3.89
N PRO A 134 -0.53 1.68 3.16
CA PRO A 134 0.52 2.69 2.98
C PRO A 134 0.27 3.64 1.80
N PHE A 135 -0.76 3.39 0.96
CA PHE A 135 -1.07 4.18 -0.23
C PHE A 135 -2.31 5.06 -0.08
N LEU A 136 -2.94 5.06 1.10
CA LEU A 136 -3.96 6.04 1.45
C LEU A 136 -3.26 7.33 1.91
N ASP A 137 -3.05 8.26 1.00
CA ASP A 137 -2.54 9.59 1.38
C ASP A 137 -3.49 10.24 2.39
N GLU A 138 -2.93 10.99 3.35
CA GLU A 138 -3.73 11.72 4.37
C GLU A 138 -4.80 12.60 3.71
N TYR A 139 -4.53 13.12 2.52
CA TYR A 139 -5.49 13.87 1.70
C TYR A 139 -6.67 13.01 1.23
N GLN A 140 -6.42 11.78 0.79
CA GLN A 140 -7.45 10.84 0.35
C GLN A 140 -8.28 10.32 1.53
N LEU A 141 -7.69 10.20 2.73
CA LEU A 141 -8.40 9.91 3.98
C LEU A 141 -9.26 11.08 4.48
N ARG A 142 -8.86 12.34 4.21
CA ARG A 142 -9.65 13.54 4.55
C ARG A 142 -10.94 13.66 3.72
N GLU A 143 -10.86 13.28 2.44
CA GLU A 143 -12.00 13.33 1.50
C GLU A 143 -12.82 12.04 1.46
N SER A 144 -12.29 10.90 1.92
CA SER A 144 -13.04 9.64 1.95
C SER A 144 -13.98 9.54 3.15
N THR A 145 -15.06 8.78 2.94
CA THR A 145 -16.07 8.49 3.96
C THR A 145 -16.30 7.00 4.09
N THR A 146 -16.46 6.54 5.32
CA THR A 146 -16.90 5.18 5.63
C THR A 146 -18.41 5.17 5.86
N ILE A 147 -19.12 4.24 5.21
CA ILE A 147 -20.55 4.02 5.46
C ILE A 147 -20.72 3.17 6.70
N LEU A 148 -21.53 3.67 7.63
CA LEU A 148 -21.91 2.97 8.85
C LEU A 148 -23.43 2.91 8.97
N TYR A 149 -23.86 2.03 9.86
CA TYR A 149 -25.26 1.79 10.13
C TYR A 149 -25.54 1.91 11.62
N ARG A 150 -26.78 2.25 11.97
CA ARG A 150 -27.22 2.22 13.35
C ARG A 150 -28.70 1.85 13.46
N PRO A 151 -29.06 0.81 14.23
CA PRO A 151 -30.44 0.55 14.59
C PRO A 151 -30.92 1.59 15.61
N VAL A 152 -32.11 2.14 15.41
CA VAL A 152 -32.70 3.14 16.29
C VAL A 152 -34.16 2.80 16.60
N GLY A 153 -34.60 3.18 17.80
CA GLY A 153 -36.02 3.12 18.19
C GLY A 153 -36.78 4.40 17.78
N PRO A 154 -38.11 4.41 17.93
CA PRO A 154 -38.96 5.53 17.48
C PRO A 154 -38.65 6.87 18.19
N ARG A 155 -38.25 6.84 19.46
CA ARG A 155 -37.89 8.06 20.21
C ARG A 155 -36.58 8.67 19.71
N GLU A 156 -35.56 7.84 19.49
CA GLU A 156 -34.26 8.28 18.95
C GLU A 156 -34.41 8.80 17.52
N LEU A 157 -35.22 8.11 16.70
CA LEU A 157 -35.52 8.57 15.35
C LEU A 157 -36.17 9.95 15.34
N ASN A 158 -37.16 10.22 16.19
CA ASN A 158 -37.80 11.54 16.27
C ASN A 158 -36.79 12.66 16.58
N LEU A 159 -35.80 12.41 17.44
CA LEU A 159 -34.73 13.37 17.73
C LEU A 159 -33.80 13.58 16.53
N ILE A 160 -33.54 12.53 15.74
CA ILE A 160 -32.80 12.65 14.47
C ILE A 160 -33.61 13.47 13.46
N VAL A 161 -34.93 13.29 13.38
CA VAL A 161 -35.79 14.11 12.51
C VAL A 161 -35.73 15.59 12.91
N GLN A 162 -35.76 15.88 14.22
CA GLN A 162 -35.65 17.25 14.75
C GLN A 162 -34.30 17.91 14.43
N SER A 163 -33.25 17.12 14.21
CA SER A 163 -31.94 17.62 13.76
C SER A 163 -31.81 17.73 12.23
N ASP A 164 -32.92 17.63 11.48
CA ASP A 164 -32.96 17.52 10.01
C ASP A 164 -32.06 16.38 9.49
N TYR A 165 -32.04 15.26 10.23
CA TYR A 165 -31.24 14.08 9.94
C TYR A 165 -29.73 14.35 9.91
N ARG A 166 -29.24 15.32 10.68
CA ARG A 166 -27.80 15.66 10.72
C ARG A 166 -27.06 15.12 11.93
N ALA A 167 -27.77 14.73 12.99
CA ALA A 167 -27.12 14.35 14.24
C ALA A 167 -27.89 13.28 15.00
N PHE A 168 -27.14 12.37 15.64
CA PHE A 168 -27.65 11.49 16.68
C PHE A 168 -27.77 12.25 18.02
N PRO A 169 -28.82 11.98 18.82
CA PRO A 169 -29.01 12.67 20.09
C PRO A 169 -27.93 12.27 21.12
N PRO A 170 -27.64 13.13 22.11
CA PRO A 170 -26.74 12.81 23.21
C PRO A 170 -27.12 11.50 23.91
N ARG A 171 -26.11 10.73 24.31
CA ARG A 171 -26.32 9.52 25.14
C ARG A 171 -26.72 9.91 26.55
N LEU A 172 -27.45 9.01 27.21
CA LEU A 172 -27.73 9.16 28.64
C LEU A 172 -26.44 8.98 29.46
N PRO A 173 -26.28 9.60 30.64
CA PRO A 173 -25.05 9.54 31.43
C PRO A 173 -24.52 8.12 31.72
N GLU A 174 -25.42 7.15 31.75
CA GLU A 174 -25.22 5.74 32.08
C GLU A 174 -24.77 4.93 30.84
N GLN A 175 -24.78 5.55 29.66
CA GLN A 175 -24.41 4.97 28.38
C GLN A 175 -23.07 5.55 27.91
N PRO A 176 -21.93 5.02 28.37
CA PRO A 176 -20.61 5.64 28.17
C PRO A 176 -20.11 5.56 26.72
N ILE A 177 -20.75 4.75 25.86
CA ILE A 177 -20.30 4.46 24.50
C ILE A 177 -21.47 4.66 23.52
N PHE A 178 -21.14 5.29 22.40
CA PHE A 178 -21.92 5.31 21.16
C PHE A 178 -21.30 4.30 20.18
N TYR A 179 -22.13 3.39 19.65
CA TYR A 179 -21.67 2.28 18.83
C TYR A 179 -22.45 2.19 17.52
N PRO A 180 -21.88 2.70 16.41
CA PRO A 180 -22.36 2.42 15.07
C PRO A 180 -21.76 1.10 14.55
N VAL A 181 -22.50 0.39 13.72
CA VAL A 181 -22.10 -0.90 13.16
C VAL A 181 -21.64 -0.75 11.71
N THR A 182 -20.81 -1.69 11.26
CA THR A 182 -20.14 -1.62 9.94
C THR A 182 -20.93 -2.24 8.79
N ASN A 183 -22.02 -2.94 9.07
CA ASN A 183 -22.83 -3.62 8.06
C ASN A 183 -24.34 -3.55 8.37
N GLU A 184 -25.14 -3.53 7.30
CA GLU A 184 -26.59 -3.41 7.36
C GLU A 184 -27.27 -4.63 7.96
N GLU A 185 -26.77 -5.84 7.66
CA GLU A 185 -27.35 -7.10 8.14
C GLU A 185 -27.34 -7.15 9.67
N TYR A 186 -26.22 -6.77 10.30
CA TYR A 186 -26.12 -6.70 11.75
C TYR A 186 -27.02 -5.59 12.34
N ALA A 187 -27.11 -4.43 11.69
CA ALA A 187 -28.04 -3.38 12.12
C ALA A 187 -29.50 -3.87 12.08
N THR A 188 -29.87 -4.59 11.02
CA THR A 188 -31.19 -5.19 10.85
C THR A 188 -31.49 -6.23 11.92
N GLN A 189 -30.50 -7.08 12.24
CA GLN A 189 -30.63 -8.06 13.31
C GLN A 189 -30.92 -7.36 14.65
N ILE A 190 -30.17 -6.33 15.01
CA ILE A 190 -30.41 -5.58 16.24
C ILE A 190 -31.80 -4.94 16.25
N ALA A 191 -32.21 -4.31 15.13
CA ALA A 191 -33.51 -3.69 15.01
C ALA A 191 -34.66 -4.69 15.25
N ARG A 192 -34.55 -5.89 14.68
CA ARG A 192 -35.56 -6.96 14.82
C ARG A 192 -35.55 -7.59 16.20
N ASP A 193 -34.38 -7.99 16.68
CA ASP A 193 -34.26 -8.84 17.87
C ASP A 193 -34.35 -8.03 19.17
N TRP A 194 -34.08 -6.72 19.12
CA TRP A 194 -34.01 -5.86 20.32
C TRP A 194 -34.97 -4.66 20.27
N ASN A 195 -35.03 -3.90 19.16
CA ASN A 195 -35.86 -2.69 19.11
C ASN A 195 -37.36 -3.01 18.99
N ILE A 196 -37.76 -4.02 18.20
CA ILE A 196 -39.17 -4.43 18.11
C ILE A 196 -39.69 -4.91 19.46
N PRO A 197 -39.05 -5.85 20.19
CA PRO A 197 -39.54 -6.25 21.52
C PRO A 197 -39.62 -5.10 22.52
N ALA A 198 -38.71 -4.12 22.44
CA ALA A 198 -38.66 -3.00 23.39
C ALA A 198 -39.68 -1.89 23.10
N SER A 199 -40.05 -1.68 21.83
CA SER A 199 -40.82 -0.49 21.42
C SER A 199 -41.85 -0.70 20.33
N GLY A 200 -42.03 -1.94 19.86
CA GLY A 200 -42.98 -2.33 18.82
C GLY A 200 -42.55 -2.02 17.39
N VAL A 201 -41.44 -1.30 17.20
CA VAL A 201 -40.87 -0.98 15.89
C VAL A 201 -39.37 -0.71 16.01
N GLY A 202 -38.60 -1.14 15.01
CA GLY A 202 -37.18 -0.83 14.87
C GLY A 202 -36.86 -0.24 13.50
N TYR A 203 -35.93 0.70 13.45
CA TYR A 203 -35.49 1.32 12.20
C TYR A 203 -33.99 1.09 12.02
N VAL A 204 -33.56 0.93 10.77
CA VAL A 204 -32.13 0.90 10.41
C VAL A 204 -31.79 2.19 9.70
N THR A 205 -30.75 2.86 10.19
CA THR A 205 -30.19 4.06 9.58
C THR A 205 -28.86 3.77 8.92
N ARG A 206 -28.55 4.51 7.85
CA ARG A 206 -27.30 4.50 7.08
C ARG A 206 -26.76 5.93 7.01
N PHE A 207 -25.46 6.09 7.20
CA PHE A 207 -24.82 7.41 7.17
C PHE A 207 -23.33 7.29 6.82
N ALA A 208 -22.79 8.34 6.20
CA ALA A 208 -21.38 8.44 5.86
C ALA A 208 -20.63 9.26 6.91
N VAL A 209 -19.46 8.80 7.35
CA VAL A 209 -18.60 9.51 8.31
C VAL A 209 -17.20 9.64 7.73
N ARG A 210 -16.54 10.78 7.92
CA ARG A 210 -15.16 10.97 7.45
C ARG A 210 -14.23 9.88 7.98
N SER A 211 -13.54 9.19 7.07
CA SER A 211 -12.69 8.04 7.42
C SER A 211 -11.51 8.46 8.32
N LEU A 212 -11.00 9.69 8.16
CA LEU A 212 -9.97 10.26 9.03
C LEU A 212 -10.41 10.39 10.50
N PHE A 213 -11.68 10.73 10.77
CA PHE A 213 -12.18 10.76 12.15
C PHE A 213 -12.24 9.35 12.73
N LEU A 214 -12.73 8.39 11.95
CA LEU A 214 -12.89 7.00 12.39
C LEU A 214 -11.58 6.27 12.61
N SER A 215 -10.49 6.64 11.92
CA SER A 215 -9.17 5.97 12.06
C SER A 215 -8.61 6.00 13.49
N ARG A 216 -9.11 6.91 14.34
CA ARG A 216 -8.77 7.00 15.76
C ARG A 216 -9.39 5.88 16.61
N TYR A 217 -10.35 5.13 16.07
CA TYR A 217 -11.11 4.11 16.78
C TYR A 217 -10.95 2.76 16.09
N SER A 218 -10.69 1.72 16.88
CA SER A 218 -10.60 0.34 16.36
C SER A 218 -11.98 -0.30 16.28
N VAL A 219 -12.24 -1.04 15.21
CA VAL A 219 -13.43 -1.90 15.08
C VAL A 219 -13.33 -3.05 16.09
N ARG A 220 -14.43 -3.31 16.79
CA ARG A 220 -14.60 -4.43 17.72
C ARG A 220 -15.51 -5.48 17.10
N ILE A 221 -15.22 -6.75 17.36
CA ILE A 221 -16.09 -7.88 17.02
C ILE A 221 -16.81 -8.30 18.29
N VAL A 222 -18.14 -8.29 18.29
CA VAL A 222 -18.97 -8.59 19.46
C VAL A 222 -19.84 -9.81 19.19
N GLY A 223 -19.44 -10.97 19.71
CA GLY A 223 -20.11 -12.24 19.41
C GLY A 223 -19.52 -12.88 18.17
N ASN A 224 -20.24 -12.88 17.04
CA ASN A 224 -19.79 -13.52 15.80
C ASN A 224 -19.01 -12.56 14.88
N SER A 225 -18.40 -13.09 13.83
CA SER A 225 -17.56 -12.32 12.88
C SER A 225 -18.30 -11.26 12.07
N LEU A 226 -19.63 -11.34 11.97
CA LEU A 226 -20.50 -10.35 11.32
C LEU A 226 -20.74 -9.13 12.23
N CYS A 227 -20.71 -9.32 13.55
CA CYS A 227 -21.01 -8.29 14.55
C CYS A 227 -19.83 -7.33 14.76
N LYS A 228 -19.57 -6.48 13.77
CA LYS A 228 -18.48 -5.49 13.77
C LYS A 228 -19.00 -4.10 14.06
N GLU A 229 -18.49 -3.47 15.12
CA GLU A 229 -18.93 -2.15 15.58
C GLU A 229 -17.76 -1.26 16.02
N TYR A 230 -17.96 0.05 15.95
CA TYR A 230 -17.04 1.02 16.57
C TYR A 230 -17.47 1.33 17.99
N TRP A 231 -16.52 1.52 18.90
CA TRP A 231 -16.81 2.01 20.26
C TRP A 231 -16.30 3.44 20.40
N ILE A 232 -17.21 4.40 20.26
CA ILE A 232 -16.91 5.84 20.35
C ILE A 232 -17.36 6.34 21.73
N PRO A 233 -16.49 6.95 22.55
CA PRO A 233 -16.89 7.51 23.85
C PRO A 233 -18.05 8.50 23.68
N ALA A 234 -19.07 8.43 24.54
CA ALA A 234 -20.24 9.31 24.47
C ALA A 234 -19.88 10.81 24.48
N LYS A 235 -18.79 11.18 25.18
CA LYS A 235 -18.23 12.55 25.18
C LYS A 235 -17.76 13.04 23.80
N ASN A 236 -17.43 12.13 22.89
CA ASN A 236 -16.97 12.45 21.53
C ASN A 236 -18.14 12.45 20.52
N LEU A 237 -19.39 12.23 20.95
CA LEU A 237 -20.54 12.14 20.05
C LEU A 237 -20.84 13.48 19.32
N ILE A 238 -20.52 14.61 19.95
CA ILE A 238 -20.64 15.93 19.31
C ILE A 238 -19.67 16.00 18.11
N GLU A 239 -18.39 15.70 18.35
CA GLU A 239 -17.38 15.66 17.27
C GLU A 239 -17.72 14.61 16.21
N PHE A 240 -18.30 13.47 16.61
CA PHE A 240 -18.78 12.46 15.66
C PHE A 240 -19.87 13.02 14.74
N ASN A 241 -20.87 13.70 15.29
CA ASN A 241 -21.95 14.30 14.50
C ASN A 241 -21.41 15.34 13.52
N ASP A 242 -20.41 16.15 13.92
CA ASP A 242 -19.75 17.11 13.03
C ASP A 242 -18.99 16.43 11.86
N ASN A 243 -18.66 15.14 12.00
CA ASN A 243 -17.99 14.34 10.97
C ASN A 243 -18.95 13.50 10.11
N ILE A 244 -20.26 13.59 10.34
CA ILE A 244 -21.26 13.00 9.44
C ILE A 244 -21.31 13.82 8.14
N VAL A 245 -21.15 13.15 7.01
CA VAL A 245 -21.22 13.75 5.68
C VAL A 245 -22.58 13.43 5.08
N GLY A 246 -23.35 14.46 4.72
CA GLY A 246 -24.72 14.27 4.22
C GLY A 246 -25.75 14.11 5.34
N LYS A 247 -26.83 13.38 5.07
CA LYS A 247 -27.92 13.11 6.02
C LYS A 247 -27.87 11.66 6.49
N ILE A 248 -28.41 11.42 7.67
CA ILE A 248 -28.73 10.09 8.19
C ILE A 248 -29.96 9.59 7.44
N GLU A 249 -29.81 8.53 6.65
CA GLU A 249 -30.87 7.94 5.85
C GLU A 249 -31.55 6.81 6.64
N VAL A 250 -32.88 6.77 6.65
CA VAL A 250 -33.62 5.59 7.12
C VAL A 250 -33.76 4.64 5.94
N ILE A 251 -33.18 3.44 6.05
CA ILE A 251 -33.14 2.45 4.96
C ILE A 251 -34.02 1.23 5.21
N GLY A 252 -34.52 1.07 6.44
CA GLY A 252 -35.42 -0.04 6.79
C GLY A 252 -36.28 0.27 8.01
N GLU A 253 -37.49 -0.25 8.00
CA GLU A 253 -38.46 -0.25 9.10
C GLU A 253 -38.94 -1.69 9.32
N TYR A 254 -38.97 -2.12 10.59
CA TYR A 254 -39.33 -3.48 10.98
C TYR A 254 -40.31 -3.44 12.14
N ARG A 255 -41.35 -4.29 12.08
CA ARG A 255 -42.45 -4.39 13.05
C ARG A 255 -42.75 -5.85 13.36
#